data_AF-A0A540KBY0-F1
#
_entry.id   AF-A0A540KBY0-F1
#
_cell.length_a   1.000
_cell.length_b   1.000
_cell.length_c   1.000
_cell.angle_alpha   90.00
_cell.angle_beta   90.00
_cell.angle_gamma   90.00
#
_symmetry.space_group_name_H-M   'P 1'
#
loop_
_entity.id
_entity.type
_entity.pdbx_description
1 polymer ?
#
loop_
_entity_poly.entity_id
_entity_poly.type
_entity_poly.pdbx_seq_one_letter_code
_entity_poly.pdbx_strand_id
1 'polypeptide(L)'
;VGSGKSSLLSSILGEMQLVHGSVYSCGSIAYVPQVPWILSGTIRDNILFGKHYDPRRAIYNGSDMFILDDVLSAVDAQVARCILYKAILGPLMNQQTRVLCTHNVQAISSADRIVVMDKGHVKWVGSSADLPVSLCSAFSPLNEFDTCLQNERQESSVVDTLMESQQTLILEKETVPASDGTQEIVEVEARKEGRVELTIYKKYATFSGWLISVLICLSAVLMQASRNGNDLWLSNWVDATGRGQKEYSTSFYLVMLCIFCMVNSILTLVRAFSFAFGGLRAAVKVHDTLLKRIINAPVQFFDQTPGGRMLNRFSSDLYTIDDSLPFILNILLANFVGLLGIAIVLSYVQVFFLLLLFPFWYIYNQLQCFYRSTSRELRRLDSVSRSPIYTSFSETLDGSSTIRAFKSEVVISQYVSAAWEIENLKSDVTR
;
A
#
# COMPACT_ATOMS: atom_id res chain seq x y z
N VAL A 1 31.77 -6.69 15.03
CA VAL A 1 30.42 -6.25 14.59
C VAL A 1 30.10 -4.92 15.27
N GLY A 2 29.41 -3.97 14.61
CA GLY A 2 29.03 -2.68 15.23
C GLY A 2 30.15 -1.65 15.42
N SER A 3 31.25 -1.72 14.66
CA SER A 3 32.41 -0.82 14.81
C SER A 3 32.29 0.53 14.06
N GLY A 4 31.16 0.80 13.42
CA GLY A 4 30.92 2.05 12.66
C GLY A 4 31.28 2.00 11.16
N LYS A 5 31.44 0.80 10.57
CA LYS A 5 31.79 0.64 9.14
C LYS A 5 30.75 1.26 8.20
N SER A 6 29.47 0.91 8.34
CA SER A 6 28.39 1.50 7.54
C SER A 6 28.26 2.99 7.78
N SER A 7 28.47 3.47 9.02
CA SER A 7 28.51 4.91 9.33
C SER A 7 29.64 5.64 8.60
N LEU A 8 30.81 5.02 8.44
CA LEU A 8 31.88 5.58 7.63
C LEU A 8 31.44 5.71 6.16
N LEU A 9 30.78 4.70 5.60
CA LEU A 9 30.24 4.77 4.24
C LEU A 9 29.17 5.88 4.10
N SER A 10 28.23 5.98 5.05
CA SER A 10 27.23 7.05 5.09
C SER A 10 27.87 8.44 5.16
N SER A 11 29.00 8.60 5.85
CA SER A 11 29.74 9.86 5.88
C SER A 11 30.36 10.22 4.52
N ILE A 12 30.84 9.22 3.76
CA ILE A 12 31.38 9.41 2.40
C ILE A 12 30.26 9.78 1.42
N LEU A 13 29.07 9.21 1.59
CA LEU A 13 27.89 9.51 0.78
C LEU A 13 27.26 10.88 1.09
N GLY A 14 27.67 11.55 2.18
CA GLY A 14 27.06 12.80 2.62
C GLY A 14 25.73 12.64 3.37
N GLU A 15 25.43 11.43 3.84
CA GLU A 15 24.21 11.11 4.62
C GLU A 15 24.33 11.49 6.10
N MET A 16 25.55 11.71 6.59
CA MET A 16 25.81 12.11 7.96
C MET A 16 26.22 13.57 8.05
N GLN A 17 25.71 14.27 9.06
CA GLN A 17 26.11 15.64 9.34
C GLN A 17 27.56 15.68 9.83
N LEU A 18 28.40 16.43 9.12
CA LEU A 18 29.78 16.65 9.50
C LEU A 18 29.87 17.74 10.59
N VAL A 19 30.44 17.42 11.75
CA VAL A 19 30.68 18.40 12.83
C VAL A 19 32.05 19.07 12.67
N HIS A 20 33.08 18.29 12.36
CA HIS A 20 34.44 18.77 12.15
C HIS A 20 35.12 18.00 11.00
N GLY A 21 36.00 18.69 10.25
CA GLY A 21 36.77 18.14 9.13
C GLY A 21 36.23 18.54 7.76
N SER A 22 36.67 17.84 6.71
CA SER A 22 36.14 17.95 5.35
C SER A 22 36.18 16.58 4.67
N VAL A 23 35.19 16.32 3.82
CA VAL A 23 35.07 15.08 3.02
C VAL A 23 35.01 15.50 1.56
N TYR A 24 35.89 14.91 0.74
CA TYR A 24 35.94 15.15 -0.71
C TYR A 24 35.75 13.83 -1.44
N SER A 25 34.74 13.76 -2.29
CA SER A 25 34.51 12.65 -3.22
C SER A 25 34.57 13.18 -4.65
N CYS A 26 35.32 12.51 -5.53
CA CYS A 26 35.41 12.87 -6.94
C CYS A 26 34.67 11.84 -7.80
N GLY A 27 33.92 12.32 -8.79
CA GLY A 27 33.17 11.47 -9.73
C GLY A 27 31.77 11.09 -9.28
N SER A 28 31.20 10.14 -10.01
CA SER A 28 29.90 9.51 -9.76
C SER A 28 30.06 8.32 -8.82
N ILE A 29 29.15 8.18 -7.86
CA ILE A 29 29.18 7.12 -6.85
C ILE A 29 28.05 6.12 -7.11
N ALA A 30 28.35 4.84 -7.00
CA ALA A 30 27.39 3.76 -6.94
C ALA A 30 27.38 3.17 -5.53
N TYR A 31 26.21 3.09 -4.91
CA TYR A 31 26.07 2.55 -3.56
C TYR A 31 25.23 1.27 -3.56
N VAL A 32 25.72 0.24 -2.87
CA VAL A 32 24.97 -0.98 -2.57
C VAL A 32 24.84 -1.10 -1.05
N PRO A 33 23.64 -0.87 -0.48
CA PRO A 33 23.41 -0.99 0.95
C PRO A 33 23.47 -2.44 1.44
N GLN A 34 23.67 -2.61 2.75
CA GLN A 34 23.66 -3.92 3.41
C GLN A 34 22.29 -4.61 3.31
N VAL A 35 21.21 -3.84 3.44
CA VAL A 35 19.85 -4.31 3.21
C VAL A 35 19.49 -4.01 1.76
N PRO A 36 19.25 -5.02 0.91
CA PRO A 36 18.95 -4.79 -0.49
C PRO A 36 17.63 -4.04 -0.64
N TRP A 37 17.62 -3.08 -1.56
CA TRP A 37 16.44 -2.30 -1.92
C TRP A 37 16.08 -2.58 -3.38
N ILE A 38 14.82 -2.92 -3.62
CA ILE A 38 14.27 -3.32 -4.92
C ILE A 38 12.94 -2.58 -5.08
N LEU A 39 12.74 -1.97 -6.25
CA LEU A 39 11.51 -1.29 -6.66
C LEU A 39 10.45 -2.30 -7.11
N SER A 40 9.18 -1.96 -6.96
CA SER A 40 8.09 -2.70 -7.59
C SER A 40 8.20 -2.61 -9.11
N GLY A 41 8.30 -3.76 -9.77
CA GLY A 41 8.45 -3.84 -11.22
C GLY A 41 9.12 -5.12 -11.66
N THR A 42 9.58 -5.17 -12.90
CA THR A 42 10.33 -6.34 -13.36
C THR A 42 11.75 -6.34 -12.80
N ILE A 43 12.36 -7.52 -12.69
CA ILE A 43 13.78 -7.66 -12.33
C ILE A 43 14.65 -6.88 -13.32
N ARG A 44 14.25 -6.88 -14.60
CA ARG A 44 14.93 -6.11 -15.65
C ARG A 44 14.89 -4.61 -15.36
N ASP A 45 13.73 -4.06 -15.02
CA ASP A 45 13.60 -2.62 -14.73
C ASP A 45 14.45 -2.21 -13.52
N ASN A 46 14.53 -3.07 -12.51
CA ASN A 46 15.39 -2.88 -11.34
C ASN A 46 16.89 -2.89 -11.69
N ILE A 47 17.33 -3.78 -12.59
CA ILE A 47 18.73 -3.83 -13.07
C ILE A 47 19.08 -2.62 -13.94
N LEU A 48 18.15 -2.21 -14.81
CA LEU A 48 18.36 -1.09 -15.73
C LEU A 48 18.32 0.26 -15.03
N PHE A 49 17.44 0.40 -14.03
CA PHE A 49 17.25 1.61 -13.23
C PHE A 49 17.09 2.87 -14.11
N GLY A 50 16.23 2.78 -15.13
CA GLY A 50 15.95 3.85 -16.09
C GLY A 50 16.91 3.95 -17.29
N LYS A 51 17.92 3.07 -17.40
CA LYS A 51 18.83 3.03 -18.56
C LYS A 51 18.32 2.11 -19.67
N HIS A 52 18.83 2.32 -20.88
CA HIS A 52 18.56 1.42 -22.01
C HIS A 52 19.16 0.04 -21.80
N TYR A 53 18.40 -0.99 -22.16
CA TYR A 53 18.86 -2.38 -22.14
C TYR A 53 19.96 -2.61 -23.19
N ASP A 54 21.08 -3.15 -22.73
CA ASP A 54 22.21 -3.58 -23.56
C ASP A 54 22.62 -5.01 -23.16
N PRO A 55 22.37 -6.02 -24.01
CA PRO A 55 22.65 -7.42 -23.69
C PRO A 55 24.15 -7.69 -23.46
N ARG A 56 25.05 -6.79 -23.85
CA ARG A 56 26.49 -6.93 -23.67
C ARG A 56 27.00 -6.34 -22.35
N ARG A 57 26.13 -5.67 -21.59
CA ARG A 57 26.49 -4.95 -20.37
C ARG A 57 26.05 -5.71 -19.13
N ALA A 58 27.02 -6.29 -18.41
CA ALA A 58 26.75 -7.00 -17.16
C ALA A 58 26.51 -6.05 -15.95
N ILE A 59 27.13 -4.87 -15.96
CA ILE A 59 26.95 -3.83 -14.94
C ILE A 59 26.42 -2.55 -15.62
N TYR A 60 25.15 -2.25 -15.40
CA TYR A 60 24.47 -1.12 -16.03
C TYR A 60 24.88 0.23 -15.45
N ASN A 61 25.43 0.24 -14.23
CA ASN A 61 25.94 1.47 -13.66
C ASN A 61 27.41 1.71 -14.02
N GLY A 62 27.70 2.82 -14.68
CA GLY A 62 29.04 3.22 -15.08
C GLY A 62 29.54 4.33 -14.16
N SER A 63 29.68 4.03 -12.87
CA SER A 63 30.14 5.00 -11.87
C SER A 63 31.67 4.96 -11.73
N ASP A 64 32.26 6.08 -11.31
CA ASP A 64 33.71 6.18 -11.10
C ASP A 64 34.13 5.48 -9.79
N MET A 65 33.22 5.48 -8.81
CA MET A 65 33.41 4.87 -7.50
C MET A 65 32.24 3.94 -7.15
N PHE A 66 32.55 2.75 -6.65
CA PHE A 66 31.59 1.78 -6.10
C PHE A 66 31.80 1.61 -4.61
N ILE A 67 30.72 1.77 -3.85
CA ILE A 67 30.67 1.55 -2.41
C ILE A 67 29.74 0.37 -2.14
N LEU A 68 30.28 -0.69 -1.56
CA LEU A 68 29.59 -1.97 -1.32
C LEU A 68 29.57 -2.23 0.19
N ASP A 69 28.38 -2.27 0.80
CA ASP A 69 28.23 -2.54 2.23
C ASP A 69 27.80 -4.00 2.46
N ASP A 70 28.78 -4.84 2.79
CA ASP A 70 28.67 -6.27 3.15
C ASP A 70 27.87 -7.16 2.18
N VAL A 71 28.01 -6.91 0.87
CA VAL A 71 27.29 -7.60 -0.22
C VAL A 71 27.58 -9.11 -0.27
N LEU A 72 28.75 -9.54 0.19
CA LEU A 72 29.18 -10.95 0.12
C LEU A 72 28.68 -11.79 1.32
N SER A 73 28.02 -11.19 2.31
CA SER A 73 27.60 -11.88 3.53
C SER A 73 26.39 -12.81 3.33
N ALA A 74 25.53 -12.50 2.36
CA ALA A 74 24.29 -13.23 2.09
C ALA A 74 24.45 -14.40 1.09
N VAL A 75 25.63 -14.54 0.48
CA VAL A 75 25.93 -15.56 -0.53
C VAL A 75 26.87 -16.63 0.03
N ASP A 76 26.79 -17.85 -0.51
CA ASP A 76 27.70 -18.94 -0.15
C ASP A 76 29.14 -18.62 -0.57
N ALA A 77 30.11 -19.27 0.05
CA ALA A 77 31.53 -18.97 -0.16
C ALA A 77 31.98 -19.14 -1.62
N GLN A 78 31.40 -20.08 -2.37
CA GLN A 78 31.77 -20.32 -3.77
C GLN A 78 31.20 -19.23 -4.69
N VAL A 79 29.93 -18.85 -4.50
CA VAL A 79 29.33 -17.72 -5.23
C VAL A 79 30.00 -16.40 -4.85
N ALA A 80 30.30 -16.18 -3.56
CA ALA A 80 31.04 -15.02 -3.08
C ALA A 80 32.39 -14.89 -3.80
N ARG A 81 33.13 -16.01 -3.92
CA ARG A 81 34.41 -16.09 -4.65
C ARG A 81 34.22 -15.73 -6.12
N CYS A 82 33.19 -16.28 -6.76
CA CYS A 82 32.88 -16.00 -8.17
C CYS A 82 32.57 -14.51 -8.39
N ILE A 83 31.72 -13.91 -7.55
CA ILE A 83 31.38 -12.48 -7.62
C ILE A 83 32.62 -11.62 -7.39
N LEU A 84 33.43 -11.97 -6.39
CA LEU A 84 34.65 -11.24 -6.07
C LEU A 84 35.62 -11.21 -7.25
N TYR A 85 35.98 -12.37 -7.83
CA TYR A 85 36.99 -12.43 -8.89
C TYR A 85 36.47 -12.06 -10.28
N LYS A 86 35.20 -12.37 -10.62
CA LYS A 86 34.66 -12.09 -11.95
C LYS A 86 34.04 -10.71 -12.09
N ALA A 87 33.44 -10.17 -11.02
CA ALA A 87 32.75 -8.88 -11.07
C ALA A 87 33.56 -7.77 -10.40
N ILE A 88 33.91 -7.91 -9.11
CA ILE A 88 34.52 -6.83 -8.32
C ILE A 88 35.98 -6.61 -8.73
N LEU A 89 36.79 -7.66 -8.75
CA LEU A 89 38.20 -7.65 -9.17
C LEU A 89 38.37 -7.91 -10.68
N GLY A 90 37.29 -8.31 -11.34
CA GLY A 90 37.31 -8.70 -12.75
C GLY A 90 37.36 -7.51 -13.72
N PRO A 91 37.31 -7.79 -15.04
CA PRO A 91 37.42 -6.77 -16.08
C PRO A 91 36.25 -5.77 -16.07
N LEU A 92 35.12 -6.13 -15.45
CA LEU A 92 33.89 -5.34 -15.44
C LEU A 92 33.99 -4.04 -14.63
N MET A 93 34.82 -4.03 -13.58
CA MET A 93 35.09 -2.85 -12.75
C MET A 93 36.54 -2.40 -12.87
N ASN A 94 37.21 -2.77 -13.96
CA ASN A 94 38.62 -2.42 -14.16
C ASN A 94 38.74 -0.89 -14.28
N GLN A 95 39.77 -0.32 -13.64
CA GLN A 95 40.01 1.13 -13.53
C GLN A 95 39.02 1.97 -12.68
N GLN A 96 38.03 1.36 -12.04
CA GLN A 96 37.11 2.05 -11.12
C GLN A 96 37.57 1.94 -9.66
N THR A 97 37.25 2.94 -8.83
CA THR A 97 37.54 2.90 -7.39
C THR A 97 36.49 2.04 -6.69
N ARG A 98 36.91 1.06 -5.89
CA ARG A 98 36.00 0.12 -5.21
C ARG A 98 36.26 0.14 -3.71
N VAL A 99 35.22 0.39 -2.92
CA VAL A 99 35.26 0.38 -1.46
C VAL A 99 34.28 -0.67 -0.99
N LEU A 100 34.80 -1.77 -0.45
CA LEU A 100 34.01 -2.88 0.08
C LEU A 100 34.16 -2.94 1.60
N CYS A 101 33.07 -2.72 2.32
CA CYS A 101 32.98 -3.08 3.73
C CYS A 101 32.55 -4.53 3.82
N THR A 102 33.35 -5.41 4.40
CA THR A 102 32.95 -6.82 4.56
C THR A 102 33.62 -7.48 5.75
N HIS A 103 33.03 -8.58 6.19
CA HIS A 103 33.62 -9.52 7.13
C HIS A 103 34.25 -10.74 6.43
N ASN A 104 34.12 -10.86 5.10
CA ASN A 104 34.67 -11.98 4.34
C ASN A 104 36.21 -11.88 4.21
N VAL A 105 36.90 -12.88 4.75
CA VAL A 105 38.37 -12.95 4.77
C VAL A 105 38.98 -13.02 3.36
N GLN A 106 38.31 -13.67 2.40
CA GLN A 106 38.80 -13.79 1.02
C GLN A 106 38.94 -12.40 0.37
N ALA A 107 37.89 -11.58 0.49
CA ALA A 107 37.90 -10.22 -0.04
C ALA A 107 38.95 -9.32 0.65
N ILE A 108 39.14 -9.50 1.96
CA ILE A 108 40.16 -8.78 2.74
C ILE A 108 41.57 -9.14 2.25
N SER A 109 41.84 -10.43 1.99
CA SER A 109 43.16 -10.88 1.53
C SER A 109 43.53 -10.35 0.13
N SER A 110 42.54 -10.19 -0.75
CA SER A 110 42.72 -9.68 -2.12
C SER A 110 42.75 -8.15 -2.23
N ALA A 111 42.58 -7.42 -1.13
CA ALA A 111 42.45 -5.96 -1.16
C ALA A 111 43.81 -5.24 -1.25
N ASP A 112 43.88 -4.20 -2.08
CA ASP A 112 45.08 -3.35 -2.22
C ASP A 112 45.41 -2.61 -0.92
N ARG A 113 44.36 -2.12 -0.24
CA ARG A 113 44.41 -1.33 0.99
C ARG A 113 43.29 -1.80 1.92
N ILE A 114 43.63 -2.01 3.19
CA ILE A 114 42.71 -2.44 4.24
C ILE A 114 42.65 -1.37 5.33
N VAL A 115 41.44 -1.03 5.77
CA VAL A 115 41.17 -0.11 6.87
C VAL A 115 40.47 -0.88 7.98
N VAL A 116 41.10 -0.95 9.15
CA VAL A 116 40.53 -1.64 10.33
C VAL A 116 39.93 -0.60 11.27
N MET A 117 38.64 -0.73 11.54
CA MET A 117 37.91 0.12 12.49
C MET A 117 37.56 -0.63 13.77
N ASP A 118 37.74 0.02 14.92
CA ASP A 118 37.33 -0.46 16.23
C ASP A 118 36.66 0.67 17.02
N LYS A 119 35.48 0.40 17.61
CA LYS A 119 34.68 1.35 18.40
C LYS A 119 34.54 2.76 17.77
N GLY A 120 34.31 2.84 16.45
CA GLY A 120 34.14 4.12 15.74
C GLY A 120 35.44 4.86 15.39
N HIS A 121 36.61 4.29 15.69
CA HIS A 121 37.91 4.86 15.35
C HIS A 121 38.65 3.98 14.34
N VAL A 122 39.42 4.61 13.45
CA VAL A 122 40.34 3.89 12.55
C VAL A 122 41.56 3.46 13.35
N LYS A 123 41.71 2.15 13.55
CA LYS A 123 42.82 1.56 14.31
C LYS A 123 44.06 1.39 13.44
N TRP A 124 43.87 1.03 12.18
CA TRP A 124 44.97 0.70 11.28
C TRP A 124 44.59 0.88 9.80
N VAL A 125 45.56 1.27 8.98
CA VAL A 125 45.45 1.37 7.52
C VAL A 125 46.75 0.86 6.90
N GLY A 126 46.68 -0.04 5.92
CA GLY A 126 47.86 -0.56 5.22
C GLY A 126 47.51 -1.55 4.12
N SER A 127 48.53 -2.18 3.52
CA SER A 127 48.34 -3.24 2.51
C SER A 127 48.21 -4.62 3.16
N SER A 128 47.66 -5.61 2.45
CA SER A 128 47.49 -6.98 2.97
C SER A 128 48.81 -7.62 3.43
N ALA A 129 49.94 -7.25 2.82
CA ALA A 129 51.27 -7.73 3.19
C ALA A 129 51.81 -7.15 4.52
N ASP A 130 51.33 -5.97 4.94
CA ASP A 130 51.81 -5.26 6.13
C ASP A 130 50.95 -5.53 7.38
N LEU A 131 49.98 -6.46 7.28
CA LEU A 131 49.00 -6.70 8.32
C LEU A 131 49.67 -7.36 9.56
N PRO A 132 49.62 -6.73 10.76
CA PRO A 132 50.25 -7.30 11.94
C PRO A 132 49.59 -8.62 12.38
N VAL A 133 50.39 -9.64 12.67
CA VAL A 133 49.97 -10.99 13.10
C VAL A 133 49.02 -10.96 14.32
N SER A 134 49.10 -9.94 15.18
CA SER A 134 48.20 -9.77 16.33
C SER A 134 46.74 -9.47 15.93
N LEU A 135 46.50 -8.81 14.79
CA LEU A 135 45.17 -8.55 14.26
C LEU A 135 44.63 -9.77 13.49
N CYS A 136 45.49 -10.58 12.86
CA CYS A 136 45.11 -11.86 12.24
C CYS A 136 44.44 -12.84 13.21
N SER A 137 44.82 -12.85 14.49
CA SER A 137 44.20 -13.71 15.51
C SER A 137 42.70 -13.41 15.76
N ALA A 138 42.24 -12.19 15.46
CA ALA A 138 40.83 -11.82 15.52
C ALA A 138 40.03 -12.24 14.27
N PHE A 139 40.72 -12.69 13.21
CA PHE A 139 40.15 -13.06 11.92
C PHE A 139 40.27 -14.57 11.60
N SER A 140 40.72 -15.41 12.53
CA SER A 140 40.93 -16.84 12.29
C SER A 140 39.93 -17.77 13.00
N PRO A 141 39.32 -18.71 12.27
CA PRO A 141 39.51 -20.14 12.48
C PRO A 141 40.57 -20.62 11.48
N LEU A 142 41.80 -20.82 11.96
CA LEU A 142 43.02 -21.13 11.19
C LEU A 142 43.02 -22.48 10.44
N ASN A 143 41.92 -23.23 10.42
CA ASN A 143 41.86 -24.57 9.82
C ASN A 143 41.27 -24.64 8.40
N GLU A 144 40.64 -23.58 7.88
CA GLU A 144 40.19 -23.53 6.48
C GLU A 144 41.20 -22.86 5.54
N PHE A 145 42.14 -22.09 6.10
CA PHE A 145 43.08 -21.24 5.35
C PHE A 145 44.14 -22.04 4.59
N ASP A 146 44.67 -23.12 5.18
CA ASP A 146 45.69 -23.96 4.53
C ASP A 146 45.11 -24.92 3.47
N THR A 147 43.82 -25.26 3.56
CA THR A 147 43.16 -26.16 2.60
C THR A 147 42.84 -25.45 1.27
N CYS A 148 42.59 -24.13 1.29
CA CYS A 148 42.31 -23.35 0.08
C CYS A 148 43.59 -23.05 -0.74
N LEU A 149 44.70 -22.73 -0.10
CA LEU A 149 45.98 -22.42 -0.78
C LEU A 149 46.56 -23.64 -1.53
N GLN A 150 46.26 -24.87 -1.07
CA GLN A 150 46.69 -26.09 -1.76
C GLN A 150 45.83 -26.44 -2.98
N ASN A 151 44.54 -26.07 -2.99
CA ASN A 151 43.65 -26.27 -4.14
C ASN A 151 43.89 -25.25 -5.28
N GLU A 152 44.49 -24.09 -4.99
CA GLU A 152 44.74 -23.01 -5.95
C GLU A 152 45.71 -23.37 -7.10
N ARG A 153 46.55 -24.41 -6.95
CA ARG A 153 47.47 -24.84 -8.01
C ARG A 153 46.93 -25.92 -8.95
N GLN A 154 45.81 -26.58 -8.62
CA GLN A 154 45.25 -27.66 -9.45
C GLN A 154 43.88 -27.32 -10.07
N GLU A 155 43.09 -26.42 -9.48
CA GLU A 155 41.76 -26.07 -10.03
C GLU A 155 41.77 -24.96 -11.08
N SER A 156 42.77 -24.08 -11.10
CA SER A 156 42.83 -22.95 -12.05
C SER A 156 42.92 -23.42 -13.51
N SER A 157 43.62 -24.52 -13.80
CA SER A 157 43.68 -25.08 -15.15
C SER A 157 42.44 -25.87 -15.56
N VAL A 158 41.61 -26.34 -14.61
CA VAL A 158 40.45 -27.20 -14.91
C VAL A 158 39.17 -26.39 -15.05
N VAL A 159 39.04 -25.30 -14.28
CA VAL A 159 37.86 -24.41 -14.32
C VAL A 159 37.85 -23.55 -15.58
N ASP A 160 39.00 -23.09 -16.06
CA ASP A 160 39.09 -22.30 -17.31
C ASP A 160 38.75 -23.15 -18.55
N THR A 161 39.18 -24.42 -18.60
CA THR A 161 38.89 -25.32 -19.74
C THR A 161 37.45 -25.85 -19.74
N LEU A 162 36.84 -26.07 -18.57
CA LEU A 162 35.44 -26.50 -18.47
C LEU A 162 34.46 -25.34 -18.73
N MET A 163 34.79 -24.11 -18.31
CA MET A 163 33.91 -22.95 -18.53
C MET A 163 33.91 -22.45 -19.98
N GLU A 164 35.03 -22.46 -20.71
CA GLU A 164 35.04 -22.10 -22.14
C GLU A 164 34.20 -23.07 -23.00
N SER A 165 34.18 -24.36 -22.63
CA SER A 165 33.36 -25.37 -23.30
C SER A 165 31.86 -25.23 -22.99
N GLN A 166 31.49 -24.74 -21.81
CA GLN A 166 30.10 -24.44 -21.46
C GLN A 166 29.62 -23.12 -22.05
N GLN A 167 30.48 -22.11 -22.18
CA GLN A 167 30.10 -20.77 -22.64
C GLN A 167 29.80 -20.73 -24.15
N THR A 168 30.43 -21.61 -24.94
CA THR A 168 30.07 -21.82 -26.36
C THR A 168 28.79 -22.65 -26.53
N LEU A 169 28.51 -23.61 -25.63
CA LEU A 169 27.26 -24.41 -25.66
C LEU A 169 26.02 -23.65 -25.15
N ILE A 170 26.19 -22.65 -24.27
CA ILE A 170 25.08 -21.84 -23.73
C ILE A 170 24.62 -20.78 -24.74
N LEU A 171 25.52 -20.28 -25.60
CA LEU A 171 25.17 -19.25 -26.60
C LEU A 171 24.26 -19.75 -27.73
N GLU A 172 24.20 -21.07 -27.96
CA GLU A 172 23.43 -21.68 -29.06
C GLU A 172 22.07 -22.25 -28.61
N LYS A 173 21.76 -22.22 -27.30
CA LYS A 173 20.56 -22.88 -26.74
C LYS A 173 19.53 -21.96 -26.07
N GLU A 174 19.68 -20.64 -26.16
CA GLU A 174 18.62 -19.68 -25.80
C GLU A 174 17.88 -19.16 -27.04
N THR A 175 17.23 -20.07 -27.75
CA THR A 175 15.95 -19.75 -28.41
C THR A 175 14.86 -20.51 -27.68
N VAL A 176 14.63 -20.12 -26.43
CA VAL A 176 13.39 -20.48 -25.75
C VAL A 176 12.28 -19.76 -26.52
N PRO A 177 11.32 -20.48 -27.14
CA PRO A 177 10.17 -19.83 -27.74
C PRO A 177 9.47 -19.09 -26.60
N ALA A 178 9.19 -17.80 -26.81
CA ALA A 178 8.43 -16.98 -25.88
C ALA A 178 7.07 -17.66 -25.59
N SER A 179 7.04 -18.49 -24.55
CA SER A 179 5.81 -18.99 -23.97
C SER A 179 5.26 -17.87 -23.12
N ASP A 180 4.23 -17.25 -23.68
CA ASP A 180 3.30 -16.33 -23.06
C ASP A 180 2.96 -16.76 -21.62
N GLY A 181 3.33 -15.94 -20.63
CA GLY A 181 3.05 -16.21 -19.22
C GLY A 181 4.13 -15.73 -18.26
N THR A 182 4.40 -14.42 -18.21
CA THR A 182 5.07 -13.83 -17.04
C THR A 182 4.22 -14.14 -15.81
N GLN A 183 4.65 -15.06 -14.95
CA GLN A 183 3.99 -15.32 -13.67
C GLN A 183 4.20 -14.12 -12.75
N GLU A 184 3.27 -13.17 -12.78
CA GLU A 184 3.22 -12.10 -11.78
C GLU A 184 2.95 -12.74 -10.40
N ILE A 185 3.96 -12.71 -9.53
CA ILE A 185 3.90 -13.26 -8.16
C ILE A 185 2.85 -12.52 -7.32
N VAL A 186 2.58 -11.27 -7.66
CA VAL A 186 1.56 -10.43 -7.03
C VAL A 186 0.22 -10.66 -7.74
N GLU A 187 -0.75 -11.26 -7.04
CA GLU A 187 -2.09 -11.37 -7.59
C GLU A 187 -2.70 -9.97 -7.78
N VAL A 188 -3.08 -9.69 -9.03
CA VAL A 188 -3.93 -8.55 -9.38
C VAL A 188 -5.29 -8.78 -8.74
N GLU A 189 -5.77 -7.79 -7.99
CA GLU A 189 -6.98 -7.90 -7.17
C GLU A 189 -8.19 -8.35 -8.01
N ALA A 190 -8.68 -9.56 -7.77
CA ALA A 190 -9.81 -10.13 -8.50
C ALA A 190 -11.09 -9.32 -8.25
N ARG A 191 -11.63 -8.76 -9.35
CA ARG A 191 -12.79 -7.87 -9.34
C ARG A 191 -14.10 -8.66 -9.35
N LYS A 192 -14.96 -8.42 -8.37
CA LYS A 192 -16.37 -8.84 -8.46
C LYS A 192 -17.19 -7.72 -9.12
N GLU A 193 -17.67 -7.95 -10.34
CA GLU A 193 -18.50 -7.01 -11.08
C GLU A 193 -19.98 -7.13 -10.67
N GLY A 194 -20.69 -5.99 -10.63
CA GLY A 194 -22.15 -5.97 -10.46
C GLY A 194 -22.68 -5.26 -9.21
N ARG A 195 -23.90 -5.63 -8.80
CA ARG A 195 -24.60 -5.05 -7.65
C ARG A 195 -24.09 -5.65 -6.35
N VAL A 196 -24.03 -4.83 -5.30
CA VAL A 196 -23.70 -5.30 -3.95
C VAL A 196 -24.78 -6.30 -3.51
N GLU A 197 -24.35 -7.50 -3.15
CA GLU A 197 -25.26 -8.55 -2.69
C GLU A 197 -25.93 -8.16 -1.36
N LEU A 198 -27.21 -8.51 -1.21
CA LEU A 198 -27.97 -8.31 0.04
C LEU A 198 -27.34 -9.01 1.25
N THR A 199 -26.55 -10.06 1.00
CA THR A 199 -25.76 -10.78 2.00
C THR A 199 -24.79 -9.85 2.75
N ILE A 200 -24.24 -8.82 2.07
CA ILE A 200 -23.29 -7.86 2.64
C ILE A 200 -24.00 -6.92 3.61
N TYR A 201 -25.17 -6.39 3.23
CA TYR A 201 -26.00 -5.57 4.12
C TYR A 201 -26.43 -6.35 5.36
N LYS A 202 -26.81 -7.62 5.20
CA LYS A 202 -27.15 -8.50 6.33
C LYS A 202 -25.96 -8.73 7.26
N LYS A 203 -24.75 -8.91 6.73
CA LYS A 203 -23.52 -9.02 7.54
C LYS A 203 -23.27 -7.74 8.33
N TYR A 204 -23.39 -6.56 7.72
CA TYR A 204 -23.23 -5.28 8.41
C TYR A 204 -24.25 -5.10 9.55
N ALA A 205 -25.53 -5.41 9.30
CA ALA A 205 -26.57 -5.40 10.34
C ALA A 205 -26.26 -6.38 11.48
N THR A 206 -25.63 -7.52 11.18
CA THR A 206 -25.21 -8.50 12.20
C THR A 206 -24.04 -7.97 13.05
N PHE A 207 -23.08 -7.26 12.44
CA PHE A 207 -21.99 -6.60 13.17
C PHE A 207 -22.54 -5.51 14.10
N SER A 208 -23.42 -4.65 13.60
CA SER A 208 -24.14 -3.65 14.42
C SER A 208 -24.93 -4.31 15.56
N GLY A 209 -25.53 -5.47 15.28
CA GLY A 209 -26.34 -6.25 16.20
C GLY A 209 -27.79 -6.25 15.74
N TRP A 210 -28.38 -7.45 15.67
CA TRP A 210 -29.72 -7.64 15.12
C TRP A 210 -30.79 -6.82 15.86
N LEU A 211 -30.77 -6.84 17.21
CA LEU A 211 -31.73 -6.08 18.02
C LEU A 211 -31.66 -4.57 17.78
N ILE A 212 -30.45 -4.01 17.68
CA ILE A 212 -30.24 -2.58 17.44
C ILE A 212 -30.69 -2.21 16.04
N SER A 213 -30.39 -3.05 15.05
CA SER A 213 -30.83 -2.86 13.66
C SER A 213 -32.36 -2.83 13.54
N VAL A 214 -33.04 -3.76 14.23
CA VAL A 214 -34.52 -3.78 14.28
C VAL A 214 -35.05 -2.53 14.99
N LEU A 215 -34.45 -2.11 16.09
CA LEU A 215 -34.83 -0.89 16.82
C LEU A 215 -34.67 0.38 15.96
N ILE A 216 -33.60 0.48 15.16
CA ILE A 216 -33.37 1.57 14.21
C ILE A 216 -34.49 1.62 13.16
N CYS A 217 -34.81 0.48 12.53
CA CYS A 217 -35.87 0.42 11.53
C CYS A 217 -37.24 0.77 12.13
N LEU A 218 -37.57 0.21 13.30
CA LEU A 218 -38.84 0.46 13.97
C LEU A 218 -38.98 1.93 14.38
N SER A 219 -37.95 2.51 15.01
CA SER A 219 -37.97 3.93 15.41
C SER A 219 -38.06 4.87 14.20
N ALA A 220 -37.44 4.54 13.07
CA ALA A 220 -37.58 5.32 11.84
C ALA A 220 -39.01 5.33 11.29
N VAL A 221 -39.67 4.18 11.25
CA VAL A 221 -41.06 4.06 10.78
C VAL A 221 -42.01 4.79 11.73
N LEU A 222 -41.87 4.59 13.04
CA LEU A 222 -42.71 5.25 14.04
C LEU A 222 -42.52 6.78 14.03
N MET A 223 -41.28 7.25 13.87
CA MET A 223 -40.98 8.69 13.75
C MET A 223 -41.70 9.28 12.54
N GLN A 224 -41.62 8.64 11.37
CA GLN A 224 -42.32 9.12 10.17
C GLN A 224 -43.84 9.06 10.33
N ALA A 225 -44.38 8.01 10.96
CA ALA A 225 -45.80 7.89 11.23
C ALA A 225 -46.31 8.99 12.17
N SER A 226 -45.56 9.30 13.24
CA SER A 226 -45.89 10.39 14.17
C SER A 226 -45.85 11.75 13.50
N ARG A 227 -44.89 11.99 12.59
CA ARG A 227 -44.79 13.22 11.81
C ARG A 227 -45.99 13.38 10.86
N ASN A 228 -46.26 12.35 10.06
CA ASN A 228 -47.40 12.37 9.14
C ASN A 228 -48.74 12.48 9.89
N GLY A 229 -48.84 11.83 11.06
CA GLY A 229 -50.01 11.94 11.94
C GLY A 229 -50.23 13.36 12.47
N ASN A 230 -49.16 14.07 12.82
CA ASN A 230 -49.23 15.48 13.21
C ASN A 230 -49.77 16.35 12.06
N ASP A 231 -49.25 16.17 10.85
CA ASP A 231 -49.67 16.92 9.66
C ASP A 231 -51.15 16.66 9.31
N LEU A 232 -51.59 15.39 9.37
CA LEU A 232 -53.00 15.02 9.15
C LEU A 232 -53.93 15.58 10.23
N TRP A 233 -53.49 15.56 11.49
CA TRP A 233 -54.27 16.11 12.59
C TRP A 233 -54.41 17.63 12.47
N LEU A 234 -53.34 18.33 12.06
CA LEU A 234 -53.38 19.76 11.76
C LEU A 234 -54.35 20.06 10.61
N SER A 235 -54.32 19.26 9.54
CA SER A 235 -55.26 19.41 8.41
C SER A 235 -56.71 19.30 8.89
N ASN A 236 -57.01 18.28 9.71
CA ASN A 236 -58.37 18.09 10.26
C ASN A 236 -58.80 19.28 11.13
N TRP A 237 -57.90 19.84 11.94
CA TRP A 237 -58.20 21.01 12.77
C TRP A 237 -58.51 22.25 11.92
N VAL A 238 -57.75 22.48 10.85
CA VAL A 238 -57.96 23.60 9.91
C VAL A 238 -59.31 23.44 9.21
N ASP A 239 -59.63 22.25 8.71
CA ASP A 239 -60.89 21.96 8.03
C ASP A 239 -62.12 22.13 8.95
N ALA A 240 -62.03 21.64 10.18
CA ALA A 240 -63.09 21.80 11.19
C ALA A 240 -63.33 23.28 11.55
N THR A 241 -62.25 24.06 11.66
CA THR A 241 -62.33 25.50 11.93
C THR A 241 -62.93 26.26 10.74
N GLY A 242 -62.57 25.90 9.51
CA GLY A 242 -63.09 26.52 8.29
C GLY A 242 -64.58 26.27 8.04
N ARG A 243 -65.10 25.10 8.45
CA ARG A 243 -66.54 24.76 8.35
C ARG A 243 -67.39 25.31 9.50
N GLY A 244 -66.79 25.97 10.48
CA GLY A 244 -67.50 26.50 11.66
C GLY A 244 -68.02 25.42 12.64
N GLN A 245 -67.68 24.14 12.41
CA GLN A 245 -68.04 23.01 13.28
C GLN A 245 -66.85 22.68 14.20
N LYS A 246 -66.71 23.41 15.31
CA LYS A 246 -65.74 23.05 16.35
C LYS A 246 -66.31 21.94 17.23
N GLU A 247 -65.98 20.68 16.93
CA GLU A 247 -66.31 19.55 17.81
C GLU A 247 -65.57 19.62 19.16
N TYR A 248 -64.36 20.18 19.17
CA TYR A 248 -63.51 20.29 20.35
C TYR A 248 -62.97 21.71 20.57
N SER A 249 -62.58 22.01 21.81
CA SER A 249 -61.91 23.26 22.16
C SER A 249 -60.55 23.38 21.45
N THR A 250 -60.14 24.60 21.11
CA THR A 250 -58.82 24.88 20.52
C THR A 250 -57.68 24.36 21.38
N SER A 251 -57.84 24.38 22.71
CA SER A 251 -56.87 23.82 23.65
C SER A 251 -56.66 22.32 23.47
N PHE A 252 -57.71 21.55 23.15
CA PHE A 252 -57.61 20.11 22.92
C PHE A 252 -56.77 19.78 21.68
N TYR A 253 -57.00 20.48 20.56
CA TYR A 253 -56.21 20.31 19.34
C TYR A 253 -54.73 20.63 19.58
N LEU A 254 -54.44 21.72 20.30
CA LEU A 254 -53.08 22.12 20.65
C LEU A 254 -52.39 21.07 21.54
N VAL A 255 -53.07 20.53 22.55
CA VAL A 255 -52.50 19.48 23.42
C VAL A 255 -52.15 18.24 22.62
N MET A 256 -53.02 17.80 21.70
CA MET A 256 -52.73 16.64 20.84
C MET A 256 -51.53 16.90 19.91
N LEU A 257 -51.42 18.09 19.32
CA LEU A 257 -50.24 18.47 18.52
C LEU A 257 -48.96 18.44 19.36
N CYS A 258 -49.01 18.95 20.60
CA CYS A 258 -47.87 18.90 21.53
C CYS A 258 -47.46 17.44 21.84
N ILE A 259 -48.42 16.54 22.07
CA ILE A 259 -48.15 15.12 22.30
C ILE A 259 -47.46 14.49 21.09
N PHE A 260 -47.98 14.70 19.87
CA PHE A 260 -47.32 14.21 18.65
C PHE A 260 -45.90 14.75 18.47
N CYS A 261 -45.67 16.02 18.77
CA CYS A 261 -44.34 16.62 18.73
C CYS A 261 -43.39 16.00 19.76
N MET A 262 -43.85 15.77 20.99
CA MET A 262 -43.05 15.11 22.04
C MET A 262 -42.71 13.67 21.65
N VAL A 263 -43.69 12.89 21.18
CA VAL A 263 -43.47 11.51 20.71
C VAL A 263 -42.48 11.49 19.56
N ASN A 264 -42.64 12.36 18.56
CA ASN A 264 -41.72 12.44 17.43
C ASN A 264 -40.29 12.83 17.86
N SER A 265 -40.15 13.76 18.82
CA SER A 265 -38.85 14.17 19.37
C SER A 265 -38.15 13.00 20.08
N ILE A 266 -38.87 12.26 20.92
CA ILE A 266 -38.35 11.08 21.62
C ILE A 266 -37.95 10.00 20.61
N LEU A 267 -38.79 9.71 19.61
CA LEU A 267 -38.48 8.72 18.58
C LEU A 267 -37.27 9.11 17.73
N THR A 268 -37.12 10.41 17.42
CA THR A 268 -35.96 10.96 16.72
C THR A 268 -34.68 10.74 17.53
N LEU A 269 -34.75 10.97 18.85
CA LEU A 269 -33.64 10.75 19.77
C LEU A 269 -33.27 9.27 19.85
N VAL A 270 -34.26 8.39 20.08
CA VAL A 270 -34.04 6.92 20.12
C VAL A 270 -33.38 6.44 18.83
N ARG A 271 -33.84 6.91 17.66
CA ARG A 271 -33.25 6.59 16.37
C ARG A 271 -31.80 7.06 16.27
N ALA A 272 -31.53 8.33 16.62
CA ALA A 272 -30.19 8.91 16.53
C ALA A 272 -29.18 8.18 17.41
N PHE A 273 -29.51 7.93 18.68
CA PHE A 273 -28.64 7.21 19.61
C PHE A 273 -28.47 5.73 19.23
N SER A 274 -29.55 5.04 18.84
CA SER A 274 -29.46 3.64 18.41
C SER A 274 -28.59 3.50 17.18
N PHE A 275 -28.69 4.44 16.24
CA PHE A 275 -27.89 4.45 15.02
C PHE A 275 -26.41 4.72 15.31
N ALA A 276 -26.09 5.74 16.11
CA ALA A 276 -24.72 6.05 16.50
C ALA A 276 -24.06 4.88 17.26
N PHE A 277 -24.77 4.31 18.23
CA PHE A 277 -24.29 3.15 18.99
C PHE A 277 -24.13 1.91 18.10
N GLY A 278 -25.09 1.66 17.20
CA GLY A 278 -25.04 0.57 16.25
C GLY A 278 -23.89 0.69 15.24
N GLY A 279 -23.59 1.89 14.77
CA GLY A 279 -22.45 2.19 13.88
C GLY A 279 -21.13 1.96 14.58
N LEU A 280 -20.94 2.51 15.78
CA LEU A 280 -19.72 2.32 16.58
C LEU A 280 -19.46 0.85 16.91
N ARG A 281 -20.52 0.10 17.27
CA ARG A 281 -20.38 -1.34 17.53
C ARG A 281 -20.01 -2.14 16.28
N ALA A 282 -20.49 -1.73 15.11
CA ALA A 282 -20.11 -2.34 13.84
C ALA A 282 -18.64 -2.06 13.51
N ALA A 283 -18.19 -0.81 13.63
CA ALA A 283 -16.81 -0.38 13.44
C ALA A 283 -15.82 -1.24 14.25
N VAL A 284 -16.01 -1.29 15.58
CA VAL A 284 -15.13 -2.07 16.49
C VAL A 284 -15.10 -3.55 16.11
N LYS A 285 -16.25 -4.17 15.84
CA LYS A 285 -16.30 -5.59 15.47
C LYS A 285 -15.66 -5.88 14.12
N VAL A 286 -15.84 -5.01 13.14
CA VAL A 286 -15.22 -5.18 11.81
C VAL A 286 -13.70 -5.09 11.95
N HIS A 287 -13.19 -4.07 12.65
CA HIS A 287 -11.78 -3.91 12.94
C HIS A 287 -11.19 -5.15 13.67
N ASP A 288 -11.79 -5.56 14.79
CA ASP A 288 -11.30 -6.69 15.58
C ASP A 288 -11.31 -8.00 14.79
N THR A 289 -12.34 -8.20 13.96
CA THR A 289 -12.45 -9.40 13.12
C THR A 289 -11.39 -9.39 12.02
N LEU A 290 -11.17 -8.24 11.38
CA LEU A 290 -10.16 -8.06 10.34
C LEU A 290 -8.75 -8.30 10.91
N LEU A 291 -8.42 -7.66 12.03
CA LEU A 291 -7.13 -7.81 12.69
C LEU A 291 -6.85 -9.26 13.09
N LYS A 292 -7.81 -9.92 13.74
CA LYS A 292 -7.67 -11.35 14.12
C LYS A 292 -7.50 -12.25 12.90
N ARG A 293 -8.13 -11.95 11.76
CA ARG A 293 -7.99 -12.76 10.54
C ARG A 293 -6.63 -12.57 9.90
N ILE A 294 -6.10 -11.35 9.87
CA ILE A 294 -4.80 -11.05 9.27
C ILE A 294 -3.65 -11.62 10.12
N ILE A 295 -3.70 -11.49 11.44
CA ILE A 295 -2.68 -12.06 12.33
C ILE A 295 -2.59 -13.59 12.19
N ASN A 296 -3.72 -14.25 11.93
CA ASN A 296 -3.77 -15.71 11.76
C ASN A 296 -3.62 -16.16 10.29
N ALA A 297 -3.30 -15.25 9.36
CA ALA A 297 -3.10 -15.60 7.96
C ALA A 297 -1.74 -16.30 7.76
N PRO A 298 -1.64 -17.26 6.82
CA PRO A 298 -0.37 -17.91 6.51
C PRO A 298 0.64 -16.93 5.88
N VAL A 299 1.94 -17.19 6.01
CA VAL A 299 3.01 -16.34 5.42
C VAL A 299 2.81 -16.14 3.91
N GLN A 300 2.34 -17.17 3.20
CA GLN A 300 2.01 -17.11 1.78
C GLN A 300 1.03 -15.96 1.42
N PHE A 301 0.10 -15.61 2.31
CA PHE A 301 -0.80 -14.48 2.09
C PHE A 301 -0.05 -13.14 2.03
N PHE A 302 0.98 -12.98 2.87
CA PHE A 302 1.79 -11.77 2.95
C PHE A 302 2.75 -11.64 1.76
N ASP A 303 3.24 -12.78 1.23
CA ASP A 303 4.09 -12.78 0.04
C ASP A 303 3.31 -12.40 -1.23
N GLN A 304 2.04 -12.81 -1.31
CA GLN A 304 1.15 -12.52 -2.45
C GLN A 304 0.45 -11.15 -2.36
N THR A 305 0.32 -10.60 -1.15
CA THR A 305 -0.45 -9.37 -0.89
C THR A 305 0.49 -8.21 -0.54
N PRO A 306 0.61 -7.18 -1.39
CA PRO A 306 1.46 -6.02 -1.11
C PRO A 306 1.10 -5.31 0.20
N GLY A 307 2.11 -4.83 0.92
CA GLY A 307 1.95 -4.10 2.19
C GLY A 307 1.01 -2.90 2.09
N GLY A 308 1.09 -2.15 0.99
CA GLY A 308 0.21 -1.00 0.72
C GLY A 308 -1.28 -1.38 0.64
N ARG A 309 -1.62 -2.57 0.13
CA ARG A 309 -3.01 -3.05 0.05
C ARG A 309 -3.57 -3.34 1.44
N MET A 310 -2.79 -4.00 2.29
CA MET A 310 -3.19 -4.23 3.68
C MET A 310 -3.36 -2.92 4.43
N LEU A 311 -2.43 -1.97 4.25
CA LEU A 311 -2.50 -0.65 4.87
C LEU A 311 -3.74 0.14 4.42
N ASN A 312 -4.09 0.09 3.13
CA ASN A 312 -5.28 0.77 2.61
C ASN A 312 -6.59 0.19 3.20
N ARG A 313 -6.64 -1.13 3.45
CA ARG A 313 -7.78 -1.79 4.10
C ARG A 313 -7.97 -1.34 5.55
N PHE A 314 -6.87 -1.16 6.29
CA PHE A 314 -6.90 -0.67 7.68
C PHE A 314 -7.07 0.85 7.80
N SER A 315 -6.74 1.60 6.76
CA SER A 315 -6.89 3.07 6.75
C SER A 315 -8.16 3.51 6.03
N SER A 316 -8.13 3.67 4.71
CA SER A 316 -9.21 4.26 3.91
C SER A 316 -10.54 3.48 3.98
N ASP A 317 -10.48 2.16 3.84
CA ASP A 317 -11.70 1.35 3.82
C ASP A 317 -12.34 1.26 5.20
N LEU A 318 -11.53 1.12 6.25
CA LEU A 318 -12.02 1.14 7.62
C LEU A 318 -12.59 2.51 8.00
N TYR A 319 -11.91 3.61 7.62
CA TYR A 319 -12.43 4.97 7.78
C TYR A 319 -13.82 5.13 7.14
N THR A 320 -14.00 4.57 5.94
CA THR A 320 -15.30 4.60 5.24
C THR A 320 -16.38 3.84 6.03
N ILE A 321 -16.03 2.72 6.65
CA ILE A 321 -16.95 1.91 7.48
C ILE A 321 -17.30 2.61 8.80
N ASP A 322 -16.35 3.36 9.36
CA ASP A 322 -16.46 3.98 10.68
C ASP A 322 -17.23 5.31 10.62
N ASP A 323 -17.01 6.12 9.58
CA ASP A 323 -17.55 7.48 9.50
C ASP A 323 -18.59 7.64 8.37
N SER A 324 -18.15 7.43 7.13
CA SER A 324 -18.96 7.75 5.95
C SER A 324 -20.18 6.84 5.78
N LEU A 325 -20.02 5.53 5.98
CA LEU A 325 -21.07 4.54 5.78
C LEU A 325 -22.24 4.73 6.77
N PRO A 326 -22.01 4.87 8.10
CA PRO A 326 -23.09 5.20 9.04
C PRO A 326 -23.82 6.49 8.65
N PHE A 327 -23.09 7.55 8.33
CA PHE A 327 -23.70 8.83 7.96
C PHE A 327 -24.61 8.70 6.73
N ILE A 328 -24.12 8.07 5.66
CA ILE A 328 -24.89 7.86 4.42
C ILE A 328 -26.09 6.94 4.66
N LEU A 329 -25.91 5.84 5.41
CA LEU A 329 -26.98 4.88 5.69
C LEU A 329 -28.10 5.51 6.53
N ASN A 330 -27.78 6.41 7.48
CA ASN A 330 -28.77 7.15 8.25
C ASN A 330 -29.63 8.06 7.36
N ILE A 331 -29.00 8.79 6.43
CA ILE A 331 -29.69 9.66 5.47
C ILE A 331 -30.55 8.82 4.51
N LEU A 332 -30.00 7.72 3.98
CA LEU A 332 -30.69 6.82 3.08
C LEU A 332 -31.96 6.25 3.74
N LEU A 333 -31.85 5.78 4.98
CA LEU A 333 -32.98 5.24 5.73
C LEU A 333 -34.05 6.31 5.98
N ALA A 334 -33.64 7.51 6.40
CA ALA A 334 -34.56 8.63 6.63
C ALA A 334 -35.32 9.02 5.34
N ASN A 335 -34.61 9.14 4.22
CA ASN A 335 -35.20 9.48 2.93
C ASN A 335 -36.12 8.38 2.41
N PHE A 336 -35.73 7.11 2.56
CA PHE A 336 -36.53 5.98 2.12
C PHE A 336 -37.86 5.89 2.89
N VAL A 337 -37.80 5.94 4.22
CA VAL A 337 -39.00 5.89 5.07
C VAL A 337 -39.84 7.16 4.87
N GLY A 338 -39.21 8.33 4.72
CA GLY A 338 -39.91 9.59 4.42
C GLY A 338 -40.68 9.55 3.10
N LEU A 339 -40.04 9.05 2.03
CA LEU A 339 -40.70 8.88 0.73
C LEU A 339 -41.88 7.92 0.82
N LEU A 340 -41.71 6.78 1.51
CA LEU A 340 -42.79 5.83 1.75
C LEU A 340 -43.95 6.46 2.52
N GLY A 341 -43.63 7.25 3.56
CA GLY A 341 -44.62 7.97 4.35
C GLY A 341 -45.44 8.96 3.52
N ILE A 342 -44.78 9.77 2.68
CA ILE A 342 -45.46 10.71 1.78
C ILE A 342 -46.33 9.96 0.77
N ALA A 343 -45.82 8.87 0.19
CA ALA A 343 -46.58 8.05 -0.76
C ALA A 343 -47.87 7.48 -0.13
N ILE A 344 -47.82 7.03 1.13
CA ILE A 344 -48.99 6.54 1.87
C ILE A 344 -50.01 7.68 2.07
N VAL A 345 -49.58 8.85 2.52
CA VAL A 345 -50.49 9.99 2.74
C VAL A 345 -51.12 10.45 1.43
N LEU A 346 -50.34 10.55 0.35
CA LEU A 346 -50.86 10.90 -0.98
C LEU A 346 -51.89 9.89 -1.49
N SER A 347 -51.66 8.60 -1.24
CA SER A 347 -52.62 7.55 -1.62
C SER A 347 -53.97 7.68 -0.90
N TYR A 348 -53.96 8.20 0.33
CA TYR A 348 -55.18 8.47 1.10
C TYR A 348 -55.93 9.71 0.59
N VAL A 349 -55.20 10.79 0.29
CA VAL A 349 -55.81 12.08 -0.10
C VAL A 349 -56.27 12.08 -1.56
N GLN A 350 -55.47 11.56 -2.49
CA GLN A 350 -55.76 11.63 -3.93
C GLN A 350 -55.14 10.44 -4.70
N VAL A 351 -55.94 9.39 -4.90
CA VAL A 351 -55.52 8.14 -5.56
C VAL A 351 -55.03 8.37 -6.99
N PHE A 352 -55.65 9.30 -7.74
CA PHE A 352 -55.26 9.59 -9.13
C PHE A 352 -53.81 10.10 -9.27
N PHE A 353 -53.26 10.72 -8.22
CA PHE A 353 -51.88 11.20 -8.23
C PHE A 353 -50.86 10.05 -8.27
N LEU A 354 -51.24 8.85 -7.81
CA LEU A 354 -50.39 7.65 -7.86
C LEU A 354 -50.07 7.25 -9.31
N LEU A 355 -51.01 7.46 -10.24
CA LEU A 355 -50.83 7.13 -11.65
C LEU A 355 -49.73 8.02 -12.28
N LEU A 356 -49.64 9.28 -11.85
CA LEU A 356 -48.60 10.23 -12.28
C LEU A 356 -47.20 9.80 -11.80
N LEU A 357 -47.07 9.09 -10.68
CA LEU A 357 -45.77 8.65 -10.18
C LEU A 357 -45.13 7.56 -11.06
N PHE A 358 -45.91 6.81 -11.84
CA PHE A 358 -45.37 5.74 -12.70
C PHE A 358 -44.40 6.24 -13.79
N PRO A 359 -44.75 7.26 -14.63
CA PRO A 359 -43.81 7.81 -15.60
C PRO A 359 -42.60 8.47 -14.93
N PHE A 360 -42.77 9.16 -13.79
CA PHE A 360 -41.65 9.72 -13.04
C PHE A 360 -40.71 8.64 -12.49
N TRP A 361 -41.27 7.55 -11.97
CA TRP A 361 -40.50 6.40 -11.50
C TRP A 361 -39.71 5.75 -12.65
N TYR A 362 -40.30 5.60 -13.83
CA TYR A 362 -39.62 5.07 -15.01
C TYR A 362 -38.43 5.94 -15.44
N ILE A 363 -38.64 7.26 -15.57
CA ILE A 363 -37.58 8.22 -15.91
C ILE A 363 -36.47 8.20 -14.84
N TYR A 364 -36.87 8.23 -13.56
CA TYR A 364 -35.92 8.18 -12.44
C TYR A 364 -35.10 6.88 -12.44
N ASN A 365 -35.72 5.74 -12.73
CA ASN A 365 -35.02 4.45 -12.76
C ASN A 365 -33.98 4.39 -13.90
N GLN A 366 -34.29 4.95 -15.07
CA GLN A 366 -33.31 5.06 -16.17
C GLN A 366 -32.12 5.94 -15.78
N LEU A 367 -32.40 7.13 -15.25
CA LEU A 367 -31.36 8.06 -14.81
C LEU A 367 -30.50 7.46 -13.69
N GLN A 368 -31.13 6.78 -12.73
CA GLN A 368 -30.46 6.12 -11.62
C GLN A 368 -29.58 4.96 -12.08
N CYS A 369 -30.01 4.19 -13.08
CA CYS A 369 -29.20 3.10 -13.64
C CYS A 369 -27.93 3.63 -14.31
N PHE A 370 -28.05 4.68 -15.13
CA PHE A 370 -26.91 5.33 -15.75
C PHE A 370 -25.95 5.92 -14.70
N TYR A 371 -26.47 6.75 -13.80
CA TYR A 371 -25.67 7.42 -12.76
C TYR A 371 -24.95 6.43 -11.84
N ARG A 372 -25.63 5.38 -11.35
CA ARG A 372 -25.03 4.38 -10.45
C ARG A 372 -23.96 3.54 -11.15
N SER A 373 -24.08 3.31 -12.46
CA SER A 373 -23.04 2.62 -13.21
C SER A 373 -21.79 3.49 -13.27
N THR A 374 -21.93 4.72 -13.76
CA THR A 374 -20.81 5.66 -13.95
C THR A 374 -20.14 6.03 -12.63
N SER A 375 -20.91 6.44 -11.61
CA SER A 375 -20.38 6.86 -10.31
C SER A 375 -19.57 5.77 -9.60
N ARG A 376 -19.96 4.51 -9.76
CA ARG A 376 -19.23 3.37 -9.17
C ARG A 376 -17.91 3.11 -9.87
N GLU A 377 -17.90 3.16 -11.20
CA GLU A 377 -16.65 3.04 -11.97
C GLU A 377 -15.70 4.20 -11.66
N LEU A 378 -16.25 5.38 -11.44
CA LEU A 378 -15.54 6.57 -10.98
C LEU A 378 -14.80 6.35 -9.65
N ARG A 379 -15.55 5.99 -8.60
CA ARG A 379 -14.99 5.75 -7.27
C ARG A 379 -13.99 4.59 -7.26
N ARG A 380 -14.19 3.63 -8.16
CA ARG A 380 -13.27 2.51 -8.34
C ARG A 380 -11.94 2.97 -8.94
N LEU A 381 -11.99 3.82 -9.97
CA LEU A 381 -10.77 4.40 -10.56
C LEU A 381 -9.99 5.21 -9.52
N ASP A 382 -10.66 6.04 -8.74
CA ASP A 382 -10.06 6.88 -7.69
C ASP A 382 -9.38 6.05 -6.57
N SER A 383 -10.04 5.00 -6.09
CA SER A 383 -9.46 4.15 -5.03
C SER A 383 -8.24 3.35 -5.52
N VAL A 384 -8.29 2.82 -6.76
CA VAL A 384 -7.19 2.01 -7.33
C VAL A 384 -6.00 2.87 -7.74
N SER A 385 -6.22 4.10 -8.22
CA SER A 385 -5.12 4.98 -8.64
C SER A 385 -4.24 5.44 -7.48
N ARG A 386 -4.74 5.45 -6.24
CA ARG A 386 -3.96 5.87 -5.06
C ARG A 386 -2.94 4.85 -4.58
N SER A 387 -3.20 3.55 -4.74
CA SER A 387 -2.33 2.51 -4.19
C SER A 387 -0.90 2.51 -4.77
N PRO A 388 -0.70 2.67 -6.10
CA PRO A 388 0.64 2.78 -6.67
C PRO A 388 1.43 3.98 -6.15
N ILE A 389 0.75 5.11 -5.86
CA ILE A 389 1.39 6.33 -5.35
C ILE A 389 1.96 6.08 -3.95
N TYR A 390 1.18 5.46 -3.06
CA TYR A 390 1.68 5.10 -1.72
C TYR A 390 2.82 4.09 -1.78
N THR A 391 2.75 3.14 -2.71
CA THR A 391 3.80 2.12 -2.91
C THR A 391 5.10 2.78 -3.38
N SER A 392 5.02 3.61 -4.43
CA SER A 392 6.17 4.36 -4.96
C SER A 392 6.78 5.31 -3.93
N PHE A 393 5.95 5.96 -3.11
CA PHE A 393 6.42 6.81 -2.02
C PHE A 393 7.17 6.03 -0.94
N SER A 394 6.62 4.89 -0.50
CA SER A 394 7.28 4.01 0.48
C SER A 394 8.62 3.49 -0.05
N GLU A 395 8.64 3.02 -1.30
CA GLU A 395 9.86 2.53 -1.94
C GLU A 395 10.93 3.62 -2.07
N THR A 396 10.54 4.84 -2.40
CA THR A 396 11.45 5.98 -2.49
C THR A 396 12.05 6.34 -1.13
N LEU A 397 11.26 6.25 -0.05
CA LEU A 397 11.75 6.49 1.31
C LEU A 397 12.77 5.42 1.75
N ASP A 398 12.45 4.15 1.52
CA ASP A 398 13.30 3.01 1.87
C ASP A 398 14.63 3.04 1.08
N GLY A 399 14.60 3.48 -0.17
CA GLY A 399 15.76 3.60 -1.06
C GLY A 399 16.48 4.94 -1.06
N SER A 400 16.12 5.87 -0.17
CA SER A 400 16.51 7.28 -0.29
C SER A 400 18.03 7.51 -0.34
N SER A 401 18.83 6.71 0.39
CA SER A 401 20.30 6.77 0.35
C SER A 401 20.87 6.30 -0.98
N THR A 402 20.26 5.27 -1.57
CA THR A 402 20.68 4.68 -2.85
C THR A 402 20.36 5.62 -4.00
N ILE A 403 19.17 6.24 -3.99
CA ILE A 403 18.75 7.22 -5.00
C ILE A 403 19.69 8.43 -5.01
N ARG A 404 20.03 8.96 -3.84
CA ARG A 404 20.96 10.09 -3.68
C ARG A 404 22.38 9.75 -4.06
N ALA A 405 22.86 8.54 -3.71
CA ALA A 405 24.17 8.07 -4.15
C ALA A 405 24.27 8.04 -5.69
N PHE A 406 23.25 7.54 -6.37
CA PHE A 406 23.19 7.49 -7.84
C PHE A 406 22.86 8.82 -8.52
N LYS A 407 22.59 9.91 -7.78
CA LYS A 407 22.14 11.21 -8.32
C LYS A 407 20.98 11.06 -9.33
N SER A 408 20.06 10.14 -9.01
CA SER A 408 18.94 9.76 -9.89
C SER A 408 17.60 10.32 -9.41
N GLU A 409 17.61 11.38 -8.61
CA GLU A 409 16.42 12.02 -8.05
C GLU A 409 15.46 12.48 -9.14
N VAL A 410 15.99 12.97 -10.28
CA VAL A 410 15.19 13.43 -11.41
C VAL A 410 14.42 12.28 -12.06
N VAL A 411 15.06 11.11 -12.22
CA VAL A 411 14.44 9.93 -12.84
C VAL A 411 13.29 9.41 -11.97
N ILE A 412 13.54 9.30 -10.66
CA ILE A 412 12.50 8.89 -9.70
C ILE A 412 11.40 9.95 -9.61
N SER A 413 11.74 11.23 -9.62
CA SER A 413 10.74 12.30 -9.64
C SER A 413 9.85 12.22 -10.87
N GLN A 414 10.41 11.96 -12.06
CA GLN A 414 9.61 11.77 -13.29
C GLN A 414 8.70 10.54 -13.20
N TYR A 415 9.20 9.44 -12.62
CA TYR A 415 8.43 8.22 -12.40
C TYR A 415 7.22 8.48 -11.46
N VAL A 416 7.45 9.18 -10.34
CA VAL A 416 6.40 9.58 -9.40
C VAL A 416 5.41 10.56 -10.05
N SER A 417 5.91 11.56 -10.78
CA SER A 417 5.07 12.53 -11.50
C SER A 417 4.21 11.87 -12.56
N ALA A 418 4.73 10.90 -13.31
CA ALA A 418 3.95 10.14 -14.29
C ALA A 418 2.83 9.33 -13.61
N ALA A 419 3.10 8.70 -12.47
CA ALA A 419 2.07 8.03 -11.67
C ALA A 419 0.98 9.01 -11.20
N TRP A 420 1.37 10.24 -10.86
CA TRP A 420 0.47 11.31 -10.43
C TRP A 420 -0.35 11.94 -11.57
N GLU A 421 0.25 12.14 -12.75
CA GLU A 421 -0.46 12.61 -13.94
C GLU A 421 -1.54 11.62 -14.41
N ILE A 422 -1.27 10.31 -14.30
CA ILE A 422 -2.27 9.28 -14.57
C ILE A 422 -3.46 9.38 -13.60
N GLU A 423 -3.24 9.77 -12.34
CA GLU A 423 -4.32 10.05 -11.39
C GLU A 423 -5.10 11.30 -11.81
N ASN A 424 -4.41 12.40 -12.16
CA ASN A 424 -5.05 13.65 -12.57
C ASN A 424 -5.87 13.49 -13.86
N LEU A 425 -5.33 12.82 -14.88
CA LEU A 425 -6.04 12.52 -16.14
C LEU A 425 -7.28 11.66 -15.90
N LYS A 426 -7.20 10.68 -14.99
CA LYS A 426 -8.38 9.91 -14.59
C LYS A 426 -9.39 10.81 -13.87
N SER A 427 -8.93 11.70 -12.98
CA SER A 427 -9.78 12.62 -12.24
C SER A 427 -10.50 13.66 -13.12
N ASP A 428 -9.87 14.13 -14.21
CA ASP A 428 -10.50 15.06 -15.15
C ASP A 428 -11.53 14.39 -16.04
N VAL A 429 -11.33 13.12 -16.41
CA VAL A 429 -12.38 12.30 -17.05
C VAL A 429 -13.54 12.01 -16.08
N THR A 430 -13.31 12.16 -14.77
CA THR A 430 -14.33 11.94 -13.75
C THR A 430 -15.20 13.15 -13.41
N ARG A 431 -14.77 14.36 -13.77
CA ARG A 431 -15.55 15.61 -13.65
C ARG A 431 -16.41 15.84 -14.89
#